data_AF-A0A2T3LHX3-F1
#
_entry.id   AF-A0A2T3LHX3-F1
#
_cell.length_a   1.000
_cell.length_b   1.000
_cell.length_c   1.000
_cell.angle_alpha   90.00
_cell.angle_beta   90.00
_cell.angle_gamma   90.00
#
_symmetry.space_group_name_H-M   'P 1'
#
loop_
_entity.id
_entity.type
_entity.pdbx_description
1 polymer ?
#
loop_
_entity_poly.entity_id
_entity_poly.type
_entity_poly.pdbx_seq_one_letter_code
_entity_poly.pdbx_strand_id
1 'polypeptide(L)'
;MKEILNSVKENTTSRLNNHIIGAYIFSWVLCHLKVFLIFIMSSSQEQLELISNATFEPYRDAIYPLIIMTLYLFVLPFFNVQYERFFYFYQKRRNKVKNTYMVDFYSEVTESNRAKVKSDEVYLKNVIDKQLDEWVSQKKNIIELKLDYSRRVMNWQEQIKKEQDTIKKLSKSIDGLDTLYKRIKEKTELDKVFLEEKLNDIDRLLYQGDIEEALALLVQIRFRFEIGEDIPF
;
A
#
# COMPACT_ATOMS: atom_id res chain seq x y z
N MET A 1 -25.64 -72.69 -43.29
CA MET A 1 -24.20 -72.83 -42.94
C MET A 1 -23.50 -71.50 -42.71
N LYS A 2 -23.59 -70.52 -43.62
CA LYS A 2 -22.97 -69.18 -43.41
C LYS A 2 -23.47 -68.46 -42.15
N GLU A 3 -24.76 -68.54 -41.85
CA GLU A 3 -25.33 -67.93 -40.62
C GLU A 3 -24.84 -68.59 -39.33
N ILE A 4 -24.63 -69.92 -39.33
CA ILE A 4 -24.09 -70.66 -38.18
C ILE A 4 -22.61 -70.32 -37.97
N LEU A 5 -21.84 -70.23 -39.06
CA LEU A 5 -20.45 -69.79 -39.00
C LEU A 5 -20.34 -68.33 -38.51
N ASN A 6 -21.24 -67.46 -38.96
CA ASN A 6 -21.27 -66.06 -38.53
C ASN A 6 -21.67 -65.94 -37.05
N SER A 7 -22.66 -66.69 -36.58
CA SER A 7 -23.09 -66.66 -35.17
C SER A 7 -22.01 -67.21 -34.22
N VAL A 8 -21.29 -68.26 -34.62
CA VAL A 8 -20.14 -68.78 -33.86
C VAL A 8 -19.00 -67.77 -33.85
N LYS A 9 -18.70 -67.14 -35.00
CA LYS A 9 -17.66 -66.12 -35.12
C LYS A 9 -17.96 -64.90 -34.24
N GLU A 10 -19.18 -64.38 -34.29
CA GLU A 10 -19.60 -63.21 -33.51
C GLU A 10 -19.57 -63.49 -32.01
N ASN A 11 -20.06 -64.65 -31.57
CA ASN A 11 -20.04 -65.04 -30.15
C ASN A 11 -18.61 -65.29 -29.65
N THR A 12 -17.76 -65.92 -30.45
CA THR A 12 -16.35 -66.14 -30.11
C THR A 12 -15.59 -64.82 -30.03
N THR A 13 -15.84 -63.89 -30.96
CA THR A 13 -15.22 -62.56 -30.96
C THR A 13 -15.65 -61.75 -29.73
N SER A 14 -16.95 -61.78 -29.40
CA SER A 14 -17.48 -61.12 -28.19
C SER A 14 -16.85 -61.67 -26.90
N ARG A 15 -16.67 -62.99 -26.80
CA ARG A 15 -16.03 -63.63 -25.65
C ARG A 15 -14.52 -63.38 -25.58
N LEU A 16 -13.82 -63.36 -26.70
CA LEU A 16 -12.39 -63.03 -26.77
C LEU A 16 -12.11 -61.56 -26.42
N ASN A 17 -13.04 -60.66 -26.73
CA ASN A 17 -12.95 -59.25 -26.33
C ASN A 17 -13.07 -59.06 -24.81
N ASN A 18 -13.59 -60.05 -24.08
CA ASN A 18 -13.54 -60.02 -22.63
C ASN A 18 -12.11 -60.30 -22.17
N HIS A 19 -11.51 -59.31 -21.51
CA HIS A 19 -10.11 -59.33 -21.09
C HIS A 19 -9.74 -60.55 -20.23
N ILE A 20 -10.66 -61.05 -19.40
CA ILE A 20 -10.41 -62.22 -18.54
C ILE A 20 -10.40 -63.50 -19.39
N ILE A 21 -11.40 -63.68 -20.26
CA ILE A 21 -11.51 -64.87 -21.11
C ILE A 21 -10.36 -64.91 -22.12
N GLY A 22 -10.05 -63.77 -22.74
CA GLY A 22 -8.90 -63.63 -23.64
C GLY A 22 -7.57 -63.94 -22.95
N ALA A 23 -7.34 -63.40 -21.74
CA ALA A 23 -6.14 -63.70 -20.97
C ALA A 23 -6.04 -65.18 -20.56
N TYR A 24 -7.17 -65.82 -20.23
CA TYR A 24 -7.20 -67.26 -19.93
C TYR A 24 -6.84 -68.10 -21.16
N ILE A 25 -7.48 -67.84 -22.30
CA ILE A 25 -7.20 -68.56 -23.55
C ILE A 25 -5.73 -68.38 -23.96
N PHE A 26 -5.21 -67.15 -23.87
CA PHE A 26 -3.81 -66.88 -24.14
C PHE A 26 -2.87 -67.64 -23.19
N SER A 27 -3.18 -67.66 -21.89
CA SER A 27 -2.41 -68.39 -20.89
C SER A 27 -2.48 -69.91 -21.12
N TRP A 28 -3.63 -70.42 -21.56
CA TRP A 28 -3.81 -71.83 -21.91
C TRP A 28 -2.97 -72.22 -23.12
N VAL A 29 -2.98 -71.39 -24.17
CA VAL A 29 -2.13 -71.56 -25.36
C VAL A 29 -0.64 -71.52 -24.99
N LEU A 30 -0.23 -70.61 -24.09
CA LEU A 30 1.16 -70.55 -23.61
C LEU A 30 1.59 -71.83 -22.88
N CYS A 31 0.76 -72.37 -21.98
CA CYS A 31 1.03 -73.66 -21.32
C CYS A 31 1.12 -74.82 -22.32
N HIS A 32 0.38 -74.73 -23.43
CA HIS A 32 0.30 -75.76 -24.46
C HIS A 32 1.10 -75.43 -25.72
N LEU A 33 2.02 -74.46 -25.65
CA LEU A 33 2.70 -73.92 -26.83
C LEU A 33 3.43 -75.01 -27.62
N LYS A 34 4.04 -75.98 -26.93
CA LYS A 34 4.68 -77.14 -27.57
C LYS A 34 3.69 -77.97 -28.40
N VAL A 35 2.51 -78.26 -27.85
CA VAL A 35 1.47 -79.04 -28.55
C VAL A 35 0.96 -78.25 -29.75
N PHE A 36 0.73 -76.95 -29.60
CA PHE A 36 0.35 -76.08 -30.72
C PHE A 36 1.41 -76.00 -31.81
N LEU A 37 2.69 -75.86 -31.44
CA LEU A 37 3.79 -75.79 -32.40
C LEU A 37 3.97 -77.11 -33.16
N ILE A 38 3.91 -78.25 -32.46
CA ILE A 38 3.95 -79.56 -33.11
C ILE A 38 2.74 -79.68 -34.03
N PHE A 39 1.53 -79.39 -33.55
CA PHE A 39 0.32 -79.46 -34.36
C PHE A 39 0.38 -78.62 -35.65
N ILE A 40 0.97 -77.42 -35.62
CA ILE A 40 1.10 -76.55 -36.80
C ILE A 40 2.20 -77.03 -37.75
N MET A 41 3.30 -77.58 -37.22
CA MET A 41 4.52 -77.89 -37.99
C MET A 41 4.66 -79.37 -38.39
N SER A 42 3.86 -80.27 -37.81
CA SER A 42 3.97 -81.71 -38.00
C SER A 42 3.19 -82.24 -39.20
N SER A 43 3.51 -83.47 -39.61
CA SER A 43 2.74 -84.20 -40.62
C SER A 43 1.34 -84.59 -40.11
N SER A 44 0.41 -84.87 -41.02
CA SER A 44 -0.98 -85.26 -40.67
C SER A 44 -1.07 -86.51 -39.78
N GLN A 45 -0.08 -87.39 -39.86
CA GLN A 45 -0.02 -88.62 -39.06
C GLN A 45 0.40 -88.33 -37.61
N GLU A 46 1.39 -87.46 -37.40
CA GLU A 46 1.80 -86.99 -36.07
C GLU A 46 0.71 -86.14 -35.38
N GLN A 47 -0.07 -85.38 -36.16
CA GLN A 47 -1.23 -84.65 -35.64
C GLN A 47 -2.31 -85.59 -35.09
N LEU A 48 -2.57 -86.70 -35.78
CA LEU A 48 -3.56 -87.70 -35.36
C LEU A 48 -3.11 -88.47 -34.11
N GLU A 49 -1.81 -88.77 -33.99
CA GLU A 49 -1.24 -89.39 -32.79
C GLU A 49 -1.27 -88.46 -31.56
N LEU A 50 -1.12 -87.15 -31.77
CA LEU A 50 -1.27 -86.16 -30.70
C LEU A 50 -2.72 -86.08 -30.18
N ILE A 51 -3.69 -86.16 -31.09
CA ILE A 51 -5.11 -86.12 -30.73
C ILE A 51 -5.51 -87.44 -30.03
N SER A 52 -5.02 -88.59 -30.50
CA SER A 52 -5.38 -89.89 -29.93
C SER A 52 -4.82 -90.12 -28.53
N ASN A 53 -3.66 -89.54 -28.22
CA ASN A 53 -3.01 -89.62 -26.90
C ASN A 53 -3.33 -88.42 -25.99
N ALA A 54 -4.26 -87.55 -26.39
CA ALA A 54 -4.64 -86.40 -25.57
C ALA A 54 -5.32 -86.87 -24.28
N THR A 55 -4.66 -86.64 -23.14
CA THR A 55 -5.21 -86.90 -21.81
C THR A 55 -5.43 -85.58 -21.10
N PHE A 56 -6.58 -85.45 -20.43
CA PHE A 56 -6.90 -84.25 -19.66
C PHE A 56 -6.25 -84.33 -18.28
N GLU A 57 -5.33 -83.41 -18.00
CA GLU A 57 -4.62 -83.30 -16.75
C GLU A 57 -5.02 -81.98 -16.05
N PRO A 58 -5.82 -82.01 -14.97
CA PRO A 58 -6.42 -80.80 -14.37
C PRO A 58 -5.41 -79.71 -13.98
N TYR A 59 -4.22 -80.10 -13.52
CA TYR A 59 -3.18 -79.16 -13.13
C TYR A 59 -2.60 -78.41 -14.33
N ARG A 60 -2.32 -79.14 -15.40
CA ARG A 60 -1.73 -78.60 -16.63
C ARG A 60 -2.75 -77.83 -17.47
N ASP A 61 -3.97 -78.35 -17.56
CA ASP A 61 -4.97 -77.87 -18.50
C ASP A 61 -5.87 -76.77 -17.92
N ALA A 62 -5.96 -76.65 -16.59
CA ALA A 62 -6.80 -75.64 -15.95
C ALA A 62 -6.03 -74.79 -14.92
N ILE A 63 -5.30 -75.39 -13.99
CA ILE A 63 -4.71 -74.66 -12.86
C ILE A 63 -3.53 -73.77 -13.29
N TYR A 64 -2.56 -74.28 -14.05
CA TYR A 64 -1.43 -73.47 -14.52
C TYR A 64 -1.85 -72.31 -15.44
N PRO A 65 -2.73 -72.51 -16.44
CA PRO A 65 -3.27 -71.40 -17.23
C PRO A 65 -3.96 -70.34 -16.37
N LEU A 66 -4.70 -70.74 -15.32
CA LEU A 66 -5.37 -69.81 -14.42
C LEU A 66 -4.36 -68.99 -13.60
N ILE A 67 -3.31 -69.62 -13.06
CA ILE A 67 -2.23 -68.92 -12.34
C ILE A 67 -1.52 -67.93 -13.26
N ILE A 68 -1.16 -68.35 -14.48
CA ILE A 68 -0.48 -67.48 -15.45
C ILE A 68 -1.41 -66.33 -15.87
N MET A 69 -2.71 -66.58 -16.05
CA MET A 69 -3.69 -65.52 -16.34
C MET A 69 -3.73 -64.49 -15.21
N THR A 70 -3.80 -64.94 -13.96
CA THR A 70 -3.80 -64.05 -12.79
C THR A 70 -2.49 -63.26 -12.74
N LEU A 71 -1.35 -63.92 -12.88
CA LEU A 71 -0.06 -63.22 -12.92
C LEU A 71 -0.02 -62.20 -14.06
N TYR A 72 -0.43 -62.56 -15.27
CA TYR A 72 -0.46 -61.64 -16.41
C TYR A 72 -1.31 -60.39 -16.14
N LEU A 73 -2.53 -60.58 -15.61
CA LEU A 73 -3.45 -59.48 -15.32
C LEU A 73 -2.99 -58.56 -14.20
N PHE A 74 -2.19 -59.04 -13.24
CA PHE A 74 -1.74 -58.23 -12.10
C PHE A 74 -0.32 -57.71 -12.25
N VAL A 75 0.59 -58.54 -12.76
CA VAL A 75 2.01 -58.22 -12.89
C VAL A 75 2.22 -57.13 -13.95
N LEU A 76 1.52 -57.20 -15.08
CA LEU A 76 1.68 -56.21 -16.15
C LEU A 76 1.24 -54.80 -15.71
N PRO A 77 0.04 -54.59 -15.12
CA PRO A 77 -0.35 -53.28 -14.59
C PRO A 77 0.54 -52.83 -13.44
N PHE A 78 0.98 -53.75 -12.57
CA PHE A 78 1.88 -53.42 -11.48
C PHE A 78 3.19 -52.81 -12.02
N PHE A 79 3.84 -53.46 -12.98
CA PHE A 79 5.04 -52.91 -13.61
C PHE A 79 4.79 -51.60 -14.34
N ASN A 80 3.64 -51.45 -15.01
CA ASN A 80 3.30 -50.18 -15.66
C ASN A 80 3.20 -49.02 -14.65
N VAL A 81 2.55 -49.24 -13.51
CA VAL A 81 2.47 -48.24 -12.43
C VAL A 81 3.85 -47.90 -11.86
N GLN A 82 4.72 -48.90 -11.67
CA GLN A 82 6.08 -48.62 -11.19
C GLN A 82 6.90 -47.84 -12.21
N TYR A 83 6.76 -48.17 -13.50
CA TYR A 83 7.40 -47.44 -14.58
C TYR A 83 6.94 -45.98 -14.64
N GLU A 84 5.63 -45.73 -14.59
CA GLU A 84 5.07 -44.37 -14.59
C GLU A 84 5.55 -43.55 -13.38
N ARG A 85 5.61 -44.15 -12.18
CA ARG A 85 6.14 -43.50 -10.98
C ARG A 85 7.60 -43.10 -11.14
N PHE A 86 8.43 -44.00 -11.66
CA PHE A 86 9.84 -43.73 -11.90
C PHE A 86 10.03 -42.64 -12.97
N PHE A 87 9.27 -42.73 -14.06
CA PHE A 87 9.31 -41.75 -15.14
C PHE A 87 8.87 -40.36 -14.67
N TYR A 88 7.80 -40.27 -13.89
CA TYR A 88 7.34 -39.02 -13.28
C TYR A 88 8.41 -38.40 -12.37
N PHE A 89 9.06 -39.21 -11.53
CA PHE A 89 10.15 -38.76 -10.67
C PHE A 89 11.32 -38.18 -11.48
N TYR A 90 11.77 -38.90 -12.50
CA TYR A 90 12.84 -38.46 -13.39
C TYR A 90 12.46 -37.15 -14.10
N GLN A 91 11.25 -37.07 -14.66
CA GLN A 91 10.76 -35.91 -15.38
C GLN A 91 10.60 -34.69 -14.46
N LYS A 92 10.13 -34.89 -13.22
CA LYS A 92 10.04 -33.83 -12.21
C LYS A 92 11.42 -33.23 -11.90
N ARG A 93 12.44 -34.08 -11.72
CA ARG A 93 13.82 -33.62 -11.47
C ARG A 93 14.37 -32.85 -12.67
N ARG A 94 14.21 -33.40 -13.88
CA ARG A 94 14.64 -32.76 -15.13
C ARG A 94 13.95 -31.41 -15.35
N ASN A 95 12.65 -31.33 -15.12
CA ASN A 95 11.88 -30.09 -15.26
C ASN A 95 12.29 -29.04 -14.24
N LYS A 96 12.61 -29.42 -13.00
CA LYS A 96 13.11 -28.49 -11.99
C LYS A 96 14.42 -27.83 -12.46
N VAL A 97 15.38 -28.62 -12.94
CA VAL A 97 16.66 -28.11 -13.46
C VAL A 97 16.44 -27.20 -14.67
N LYS A 98 15.60 -27.63 -15.63
CA LYS A 98 15.26 -26.83 -16.80
C LYS A 98 14.59 -25.50 -16.41
N ASN A 99 13.70 -25.51 -15.43
CA ASN A 99 12.99 -24.32 -14.99
C ASN A 99 13.94 -23.33 -14.31
N THR A 100 14.85 -23.81 -13.44
CA THR A 100 15.88 -22.96 -12.84
C THR A 100 16.75 -22.32 -13.93
N TYR A 101 17.27 -23.12 -14.88
CA TYR A 101 18.06 -22.60 -15.99
C TYR A 101 17.30 -21.54 -16.82
N MET A 102 16.02 -21.76 -17.09
CA MET A 102 15.21 -20.78 -17.84
C MET A 102 15.04 -19.48 -17.07
N VAL A 103 14.79 -19.54 -15.76
CA VAL A 103 14.70 -18.35 -14.91
C VAL A 103 16.00 -17.56 -14.95
N ASP A 104 17.14 -18.23 -14.78
CA ASP A 104 18.46 -17.60 -14.79
C ASP A 104 18.74 -16.97 -16.16
N PHE A 105 18.51 -17.70 -17.25
CA PHE A 105 18.67 -17.20 -18.62
C PHE A 105 17.82 -15.95 -18.91
N TYR A 106 16.52 -15.97 -18.55
CA TYR A 106 15.67 -14.80 -18.76
C TYR A 106 16.10 -13.61 -17.89
N SER A 107 16.58 -13.87 -16.66
CA SER A 107 17.09 -12.80 -15.80
C SER A 107 18.31 -12.10 -16.45
N GLU A 108 19.28 -12.86 -16.95
CA GLU A 108 20.45 -12.32 -17.65
C GLU A 108 20.06 -11.56 -18.93
N VAL A 109 19.14 -12.10 -19.72
CA VAL A 109 18.64 -11.43 -20.93
C VAL A 109 17.93 -10.12 -20.58
N THR A 110 17.12 -10.10 -19.52
CA THR A 110 16.46 -8.85 -19.09
C THR A 110 17.45 -7.82 -18.56
N GLU A 111 18.49 -8.25 -17.85
CA GLU A 111 19.54 -7.36 -17.36
C GLU A 111 20.36 -6.78 -18.51
N SER A 112 20.79 -7.61 -19.45
CA SER A 112 21.45 -7.17 -20.69
C SER A 112 20.56 -6.22 -21.48
N ASN A 113 19.26 -6.51 -21.61
CA ASN A 113 18.32 -5.61 -22.30
C ASN A 113 18.14 -4.28 -21.54
N ARG A 114 18.07 -4.30 -20.21
CA ARG A 114 18.05 -3.08 -19.39
C ARG A 114 19.33 -2.27 -19.57
N ALA A 115 20.49 -2.94 -19.62
CA ALA A 115 21.76 -2.28 -19.87
C ALA A 115 21.79 -1.66 -21.27
N LYS A 116 21.33 -2.38 -22.30
CA LYS A 116 21.20 -1.87 -23.68
C LYS A 116 20.28 -0.65 -23.76
N VAL A 117 19.10 -0.71 -23.14
CA VAL A 117 18.17 0.43 -23.10
C VAL A 117 18.78 1.61 -22.35
N LYS A 118 19.49 1.37 -21.24
CA LYS A 118 20.19 2.45 -20.50
C LYS A 118 21.34 3.05 -21.31
N SER A 119 22.02 2.27 -22.15
CA SER A 119 23.07 2.76 -23.03
C SER A 119 22.54 3.39 -24.32
N ASP A 120 21.24 3.22 -24.62
CA ASP A 120 20.64 3.78 -25.82
C ASP A 120 20.57 5.31 -25.71
N GLU A 121 21.09 5.98 -26.72
CA GLU A 121 21.19 7.43 -26.79
C GLU A 121 19.80 8.08 -26.74
N VAL A 122 18.79 7.45 -27.36
CA VAL A 122 17.40 7.93 -27.35
C VAL A 122 16.82 7.91 -25.94
N TYR A 123 17.08 6.84 -25.18
CA TYR A 123 16.62 6.74 -23.80
C TYR A 123 17.31 7.76 -22.91
N LEU A 124 18.64 7.89 -23.02
CA LEU A 124 19.41 8.87 -22.26
C LEU A 124 18.94 10.29 -22.54
N LYS A 125 18.72 10.63 -23.81
CA LYS A 125 18.17 11.92 -24.22
C LYS A 125 16.81 12.17 -23.57
N ASN A 126 15.89 11.21 -23.63
CA ASN A 126 14.57 11.34 -22.99
C ASN A 126 14.64 11.51 -21.47
N VAL A 127 15.60 10.84 -20.80
CA VAL A 127 15.81 10.99 -19.35
C VAL A 127 16.35 12.38 -19.03
N ILE A 128 17.33 12.86 -19.79
CA ILE A 128 17.90 14.20 -19.63
C ILE A 128 16.84 15.28 -19.89
N ASP A 129 16.04 15.13 -20.95
CA ASP A 129 14.96 16.06 -21.29
C ASP A 129 13.93 16.14 -20.15
N LYS A 130 13.51 15.01 -19.59
CA LYS A 130 12.62 14.99 -18.41
C LYS A 130 13.24 15.66 -17.18
N GLN A 131 14.50 15.38 -16.90
CA GLN A 131 15.20 16.02 -15.77
C GLN A 131 15.33 17.53 -15.98
N LEU A 132 15.54 17.97 -17.23
CA LEU A 132 15.59 19.38 -17.58
C LEU A 132 14.22 20.04 -17.36
N ASP A 133 13.13 19.41 -17.79
CA ASP A 133 11.76 19.89 -17.57
C ASP A 133 11.42 20.00 -16.08
N GLU A 134 11.76 18.97 -15.29
CA GLU A 134 11.59 18.99 -13.84
C GLU A 134 12.39 20.13 -13.19
N TRP A 135 13.64 20.31 -13.60
CA TRP A 135 14.49 21.38 -13.08
C TRP A 135 13.97 22.77 -13.44
N VAL A 136 13.48 22.97 -14.67
CA VAL A 136 12.83 24.20 -15.11
C VAL A 136 11.58 24.49 -14.27
N SER A 137 10.76 23.46 -14.02
CA SER A 137 9.56 23.57 -13.17
C SER A 137 9.92 23.95 -11.73
N GLN A 138 10.91 23.28 -11.12
CA GLN A 138 11.40 23.61 -9.78
C GLN A 138 11.91 25.05 -9.69
N LYS A 139 12.71 25.48 -10.68
CA LYS A 139 13.24 26.85 -10.73
C LYS A 139 12.13 27.89 -10.84
N LYS A 140 11.09 27.61 -11.62
CA LYS A 140 9.91 28.47 -11.74
C LYS A 140 9.20 28.60 -10.39
N ASN A 141 8.97 27.50 -9.69
CA ASN A 141 8.35 27.51 -8.36
C ASN A 141 9.17 28.32 -7.34
N ILE A 142 10.50 28.21 -7.36
CA ILE A 142 11.38 28.99 -6.49
C ILE A 142 11.27 30.50 -6.80
N ILE A 143 11.22 30.87 -8.07
CA ILE A 143 11.05 32.27 -8.48
C ILE A 143 9.70 32.80 -8.02
N GLU A 144 8.62 32.04 -8.22
CA GLU A 144 7.27 32.42 -7.77
C GLU A 144 7.20 32.58 -6.25
N LEU A 145 7.78 31.65 -5.48
CA LEU A 145 7.90 31.78 -4.03
C LEU A 145 8.69 33.02 -3.62
N LYS A 146 9.82 33.28 -4.27
CA LYS A 146 10.64 34.47 -3.98
C LYS A 146 9.89 35.77 -4.26
N LEU A 147 9.09 35.82 -5.33
CA LEU A 147 8.24 36.95 -5.65
C LEU A 147 7.13 37.13 -4.61
N ASP A 148 6.47 36.06 -4.18
CA ASP A 148 5.42 36.12 -3.14
C ASP A 148 5.99 36.60 -1.80
N TYR A 149 7.13 36.06 -1.37
CA TYR A 149 7.84 36.53 -0.17
C TYR A 149 8.24 38.00 -0.28
N SER A 150 8.73 38.44 -1.45
CA SER A 150 9.10 39.84 -1.65
C SER A 150 7.89 40.78 -1.51
N ARG A 151 6.72 40.38 -2.05
CA ARG A 151 5.46 41.12 -1.86
C ARG A 151 5.04 41.18 -0.40
N ARG A 152 5.11 40.06 0.32
CA ARG A 152 4.77 40.02 1.76
C ARG A 152 5.69 40.92 2.57
N VAL A 153 7.00 40.90 2.30
CA VAL A 153 7.98 41.77 2.96
C VAL A 153 7.68 43.25 2.69
N MET A 154 7.34 43.63 1.45
CA MET A 154 6.94 45.00 1.14
C MET A 154 5.69 45.43 1.91
N ASN A 155 4.67 44.57 1.97
CA ASN A 155 3.45 44.85 2.72
C ASN A 155 3.72 45.01 4.23
N TRP A 156 4.56 44.15 4.81
CA TRP A 156 4.98 44.27 6.21
C TRP A 156 5.77 45.55 6.48
N GLN A 157 6.68 45.94 5.57
CA GLN A 157 7.41 47.20 5.68
C GLN A 157 6.46 48.40 5.67
N GLU A 158 5.42 48.37 4.82
CA GLU A 158 4.40 49.43 4.79
C GLU A 158 3.58 49.47 6.09
N GLN A 159 3.18 48.31 6.62
CA GLN A 159 2.47 48.19 7.89
C GLN A 159 3.31 48.72 9.07
N ILE A 160 4.57 48.28 9.17
CA ILE A 160 5.51 48.76 10.20
C ILE A 160 5.63 50.28 10.14
N LYS A 161 5.74 50.86 8.94
CA LYS A 161 5.82 52.32 8.79
C LYS A 161 4.55 53.01 9.30
N LYS A 162 3.36 52.50 8.96
CA LYS A 162 2.08 53.04 9.45
C LYS A 162 1.95 52.94 10.97
N GLU A 163 2.39 51.82 11.55
CA GLU A 163 2.39 51.62 13.00
C GLU A 163 3.39 52.56 13.69
N GLN A 164 4.60 52.74 13.14
CA GLN A 164 5.58 53.71 13.64
C GLN A 164 5.04 55.14 13.64
N ASP A 165 4.37 55.56 12.55
CA ASP A 165 3.72 56.86 12.46
C ASP A 165 2.61 57.01 13.52
N THR A 166 1.86 55.93 13.78
CA THR A 166 0.81 55.90 14.81
C THR A 166 1.39 55.99 16.22
N ILE A 167 2.45 55.23 16.52
CA ILE A 167 3.19 55.29 17.78
C ILE A 167 3.73 56.70 18.01
N LYS A 168 4.29 57.34 16.98
CA LYS A 168 4.79 58.71 17.07
C LYS A 168 3.68 59.73 17.37
N LYS A 169 2.50 59.57 16.77
CA LYS A 169 1.32 60.40 17.08
C LYS A 169 0.85 60.19 18.51
N LEU A 170 0.71 58.94 18.96
CA LEU A 170 0.29 58.60 20.32
C LEU A 170 1.29 59.10 21.36
N SER A 171 2.59 58.97 21.12
CA SER A 171 3.65 59.53 21.98
C SER A 171 3.49 61.03 22.16
N LYS A 172 3.26 61.78 21.08
CA LYS A 172 3.01 63.23 21.16
C LYS A 172 1.76 63.56 21.98
N SER A 173 0.70 62.77 21.84
CA SER A 173 -0.52 62.96 22.64
C SER A 173 -0.28 62.68 24.11
N ILE A 174 0.50 61.65 24.45
CA ILE A 174 0.90 61.34 25.83
C ILE A 174 1.72 62.49 26.42
N ASP A 175 2.71 63.00 25.68
CA ASP A 175 3.52 64.16 26.12
C ASP A 175 2.61 65.38 26.38
N GLY A 176 1.66 65.64 25.47
CA GLY A 176 0.67 66.70 25.63
C GLY A 176 -0.20 66.52 26.90
N LEU A 177 -0.70 65.31 27.14
CA LEU A 177 -1.47 65.00 28.34
C LEU A 177 -0.63 65.14 29.62
N ASP A 178 0.65 64.77 29.61
CA ASP A 178 1.55 64.95 30.77
C ASP A 178 1.75 66.43 31.10
N THR A 179 1.87 67.30 30.09
CA THR A 179 1.95 68.75 30.32
C THR A 179 0.66 69.34 30.88
N LEU A 180 -0.50 68.86 30.41
CA LEU A 180 -1.80 69.28 30.94
C LEU A 180 -1.98 68.79 32.38
N TYR A 181 -1.60 67.54 32.66
CA TYR A 181 -1.63 66.98 34.00
C TYR A 181 -0.76 67.78 34.97
N LYS A 182 0.47 68.13 34.59
CA LYS A 182 1.36 69.00 35.38
C LYS A 182 0.73 70.36 35.65
N ARG A 183 0.17 71.01 34.62
CA ARG A 183 -0.49 72.32 34.77
C ARG A 183 -1.71 72.25 35.71
N ILE A 184 -2.53 71.22 35.57
CA ILE A 184 -3.69 71.01 36.46
C ILE A 184 -3.20 70.77 37.89
N LYS A 185 -2.18 69.94 38.09
CA LYS A 185 -1.61 69.66 39.41
C LYS A 185 -1.07 70.95 40.06
N GLU A 186 -0.30 71.74 39.34
CA GLU A 186 0.22 73.03 39.83
C GLU A 186 -0.92 74.00 40.18
N LYS A 187 -1.95 74.10 39.32
CA LYS A 187 -3.12 74.92 39.61
C LYS A 187 -3.83 74.45 40.88
N THR A 188 -4.07 73.15 41.04
CA THR A 188 -4.72 72.58 42.23
C THR A 188 -3.92 72.84 43.50
N GLU A 189 -2.59 72.72 43.47
CA GLU A 189 -1.73 73.05 44.63
C GLU A 189 -1.78 74.55 44.97
N LEU A 190 -1.72 75.43 43.96
CA LEU A 190 -1.86 76.87 44.17
C LEU A 190 -3.23 77.25 44.76
N ASP A 191 -4.28 76.63 44.25
CA ASP A 191 -5.64 76.84 44.72
C ASP A 191 -5.84 76.31 46.14
N LYS A 192 -5.20 75.19 46.50
CA LYS A 192 -5.17 74.67 47.87
C LYS A 192 -4.46 75.62 48.84
N VAL A 193 -3.26 76.09 48.49
CA VAL A 193 -2.51 77.05 49.31
C VAL A 193 -3.31 78.34 49.50
N PHE A 194 -3.94 78.86 48.45
CA PHE A 194 -4.80 80.04 48.53
C PHE A 194 -6.00 79.82 49.47
N LEU A 195 -6.67 78.66 49.40
CA LEU A 195 -7.77 78.32 50.31
C LEU A 195 -7.30 78.23 51.76
N GLU A 196 -6.18 77.55 52.03
CA GLU A 196 -5.62 77.43 53.38
C GLU A 196 -5.25 78.80 53.96
N GLU A 197 -4.64 79.68 53.17
CA GLU A 197 -4.32 81.06 53.59
C GLU A 197 -5.59 81.84 53.93
N LYS A 198 -6.57 81.86 53.02
CA LYS A 198 -7.80 82.63 53.21
C LYS A 198 -8.67 82.11 54.35
N LEU A 199 -8.75 80.78 54.54
CA LEU A 199 -9.48 80.20 55.67
C LEU A 199 -8.82 80.56 57.01
N ASN A 200 -7.49 80.51 57.09
CA ASN A 200 -6.75 80.94 58.29
C ASN A 200 -6.98 82.43 58.61
N ASP A 201 -7.03 83.29 57.58
CA ASP A 201 -7.32 84.72 57.76
C ASP A 201 -8.76 84.96 58.22
N ILE A 202 -9.74 84.26 57.64
CA ILE A 202 -11.15 84.31 58.07
C ILE A 202 -11.27 83.88 59.53
N ASP A 203 -10.65 82.76 59.92
CA ASP A 203 -10.68 82.28 61.30
C ASP A 203 -10.14 83.37 62.26
N ARG A 204 -9.02 84.02 61.91
CA ARG A 204 -8.45 85.12 62.71
C ARG A 204 -9.39 86.32 62.83
N LEU A 205 -10.01 86.75 61.72
CA LEU A 205 -10.92 87.90 61.70
C LEU A 205 -12.20 87.63 62.50
N LEU A 206 -12.74 86.40 62.44
CA LEU A 206 -13.87 85.99 63.25
C LEU A 206 -13.55 86.03 64.75
N TYR A 207 -12.33 85.63 65.17
CA TYR A 207 -11.89 85.78 66.56
C TYR A 207 -11.78 87.25 67.03
N GLN A 208 -11.52 88.17 66.10
CA GLN A 208 -11.40 89.61 66.38
C GLN A 208 -12.75 90.36 66.32
N GLY A 209 -13.81 89.69 65.86
CA GLY A 209 -15.16 90.26 65.73
C GLY A 209 -15.37 91.08 64.45
N ASP A 210 -14.45 91.03 63.49
CA ASP A 210 -14.55 91.76 62.22
C ASP A 210 -15.27 90.93 61.16
N ILE A 211 -16.60 90.97 61.21
CA ILE A 211 -17.48 90.15 60.37
C ILE A 211 -17.51 90.67 58.93
N GLU A 212 -17.39 91.98 58.72
CA GLU A 212 -17.43 92.58 57.37
C GLU A 212 -16.23 92.15 56.53
N GLU A 213 -15.03 92.15 57.12
CA GLU A 213 -13.81 91.78 56.40
C GLU A 213 -13.73 90.26 56.17
N ALA A 214 -14.22 89.44 57.11
CA ALA A 214 -14.36 88.00 56.92
C ALA A 214 -15.33 87.65 55.77
N LEU A 215 -16.46 88.36 55.65
CA LEU A 215 -17.39 88.21 54.53
C LEU A 215 -16.77 88.62 53.20
N ALA A 216 -15.94 89.67 53.18
CA ALA A 216 -15.24 90.09 51.97
C ALA A 216 -14.24 89.02 51.46
N LEU A 217 -13.55 88.31 52.36
CA LEU A 217 -12.66 87.20 51.99
C LEU A 217 -13.44 85.99 51.45
N LEU A 218 -14.61 85.68 52.02
CA LEU A 218 -15.49 84.62 51.49
C LEU A 218 -15.97 84.94 50.07
N VAL A 219 -16.30 86.20 49.78
CA VAL A 219 -16.66 86.63 48.42
C VAL A 219 -15.50 86.46 47.44
N GLN A 220 -14.25 86.72 47.86
CA GLN A 220 -13.07 86.50 47.03
C GLN A 220 -12.84 85.02 46.72
N ILE A 221 -12.99 84.13 47.72
CA ILE A 221 -12.94 82.67 47.50
C ILE A 221 -14.02 82.26 46.49
N ARG A 222 -15.26 82.71 46.72
CA ARG A 222 -16.41 82.40 45.86
C ARG A 222 -16.15 82.81 44.41
N PHE A 223 -15.62 84.00 44.17
CA PHE A 223 -15.32 84.49 42.82
C PHE A 223 -14.20 83.69 42.14
N ARG A 224 -13.12 83.37 42.86
CA ARG A 224 -11.97 82.66 42.29
C ARG A 224 -12.28 81.21 41.89
N PHE A 225 -13.17 80.55 42.63
CA PHE A 225 -13.57 79.16 42.37
C PHE A 225 -14.88 79.03 41.59
N GLU A 226 -15.47 80.15 41.16
CA GLU A 226 -16.75 80.17 40.42
C GLU A 226 -17.86 79.38 41.14
N ILE A 227 -17.91 79.47 42.48
CA ILE A 227 -18.90 78.76 43.29
C ILE A 227 -20.27 79.45 43.12
N GLY A 228 -21.24 78.73 42.55
CA GLY A 228 -22.61 79.21 42.31
C GLY A 228 -23.34 79.64 43.59
N GLU A 229 -24.42 80.41 43.45
CA GLU A 229 -25.23 80.95 44.57
C GLU A 229 -25.87 79.86 45.46
N ASP A 230 -25.87 78.61 44.99
CA ASP A 230 -26.63 77.50 45.57
C ASP A 230 -25.93 76.78 46.74
N ILE A 231 -24.72 77.21 47.13
CA ILE A 231 -24.01 76.66 48.31
C ILE A 231 -24.17 77.65 49.49
N PRO A 232 -25.08 77.39 50.45
CA PRO A 232 -25.18 78.20 51.65
C PRO A 232 -23.97 77.90 52.56
N PHE A 233 -23.11 78.90 52.74
CA PHE A 233 -22.07 78.92 53.78
C PHE A 233 -22.66 79.49 55.08
#